data_AF-A0A6C7EE44-F1
#
_entry.id   AF-A0A6C7EE44-F1
#
_cell.length_a   1.000
_cell.length_b   1.000
_cell.length_c   1.000
_cell.angle_alpha   90.00
_cell.angle_beta   90.00
_cell.angle_gamma   90.00
#
_symmetry.space_group_name_H-M   'P 1'
#
loop_
_entity.id
_entity.type
_entity.pdbx_description
1 polymer ?
#
loop_
_entity_poly.entity_id
_entity_poly.type
_entity_poly.pdbx_seq_one_letter_code
_entity_poly.pdbx_strand_id
1 'polypeptide(L)' 'MPGPTPIFQERIDVRVSRRQRAQIDAAAAACGLSVSQFIRELVVGALDIYDHQENQHANTK' A
#
# COMPACT_ATOMS: atom_id res chain seq x y z
N MET A 1 4.67 15.52 25.99
CA MET A 1 4.67 14.21 25.30
C MET A 1 4.06 14.41 23.92
N PRO A 2 4.68 13.94 22.83
CA PRO A 2 3.99 13.92 21.54
C PRO A 2 2.76 13.03 21.68
N GLY A 3 1.60 13.53 21.24
CA GLY A 3 0.34 12.78 21.29
C GLY A 3 0.36 11.56 20.37
N PRO A 4 -0.63 10.65 20.48
CA PRO A 4 -0.75 9.52 19.56
C PRO A 4 -0.85 10.04 18.12
N THR A 5 -0.09 9.44 17.21
CA THR A 5 -0.15 9.76 15.79
C THR A 5 -1.58 9.53 15.28
N PRO A 6 -2.22 10.52 14.64
CA PRO A 6 -3.57 10.34 14.13
C PRO A 6 -3.60 9.24 13.07
N ILE A 7 -4.50 8.28 13.23
CA ILE A 7 -4.76 7.23 12.24
C ILE A 7 -5.84 7.76 11.30
N PHE A 8 -5.51 7.92 10.02
CA PHE A 8 -6.47 8.27 8.99
C PHE A 8 -7.02 6.98 8.35
N GLN A 9 -8.33 6.78 8.43
CA GLN A 9 -9.00 5.65 7.78
C GLN A 9 -9.99 6.18 6.74
N GLU A 10 -9.67 5.95 5.48
CA GLU A 10 -10.50 6.33 4.34
C GLU A 10 -10.96 5.08 3.57
N ARG A 11 -12.15 5.14 2.98
CA ARG A 11 -12.63 4.12 2.03
C ARG A 11 -12.44 4.64 0.62
N ILE A 12 -11.72 3.87 -0.20
CA ILE A 12 -11.41 4.23 -1.58
C ILE A 12 -11.97 3.16 -2.50
N ASP A 13 -12.82 3.57 -3.44
CA ASP A 13 -13.31 2.68 -4.50
C ASP A 13 -12.30 2.64 -5.64
N VAL A 14 -11.72 1.45 -5.90
CA VAL A 14 -10.72 1.25 -6.94
C VAL A 14 -11.33 0.47 -8.10
N ARG A 15 -11.27 1.07 -9.30
CA ARG A 15 -11.70 0.39 -10.53
C ARG A 15 -10.59 -0.52 -11.03
N VAL A 16 -10.85 -1.82 -11.04
CA VAL A 16 -9.94 -2.85 -11.57
C VAL A 16 -10.67 -3.75 -12.55
N SER A 17 -9.93 -4.36 -13.48
CA SER A 17 -10.50 -5.39 -14.36
C SER A 17 -10.87 -6.65 -13.57
N ARG A 18 -11.76 -7.48 -14.13
CA ARG A 18 -12.12 -8.78 -13.52
C ARG A 18 -10.90 -9.68 -13.28
N ARG A 19 -9.95 -9.68 -14.22
CA ARG A 19 -8.69 -10.43 -14.11
C ARG A 19 -7.85 -9.93 -12.93
N GLN A 20 -7.66 -8.63 -12.80
CA GLN A 20 -6.91 -8.04 -11.69
C GLN A 20 -7.59 -8.31 -10.35
N ARG A 21 -8.93 -8.23 -10.30
CA ARG A 21 -9.68 -8.57 -9.08
C ARG A 21 -9.41 -10.01 -8.63
N ALA A 22 -9.49 -10.97 -9.54
CA ALA A 22 -9.20 -12.37 -9.23
C ALA A 22 -7.76 -12.58 -8.75
N GLN A 23 -6.79 -11.86 -9.34
CA GLN A 23 -5.39 -11.91 -8.90
C GLN A 23 -5.21 -11.34 -7.48
N ILE A 24 -5.89 -10.22 -7.17
CA ILE A 24 -5.87 -9.61 -5.83
C ILE A 24 -6.47 -10.57 -4.80
N ASP A 25 -7.63 -11.15 -5.10
CA ASP A 25 -8.30 -12.07 -4.17
C ASP A 25 -7.45 -13.32 -3.90
N ALA A 26 -6.82 -13.89 -4.94
CA ALA A 26 -5.93 -15.05 -4.80
C ALA A 26 -4.66 -14.73 -4.00
N ALA A 27 -4.03 -13.58 -4.26
CA ALA A 27 -2.83 -13.15 -3.54
C ALA A 27 -3.13 -12.85 -2.07
N ALA A 28 -4.23 -12.15 -1.77
CA ALA A 28 -4.66 -11.89 -0.40
C ALA A 28 -4.91 -13.21 0.37
N ALA A 29 -5.59 -14.17 -0.26
CA ALA A 29 -5.83 -15.49 0.32
C ALA A 29 -4.52 -16.26 0.59
N ALA A 30 -3.57 -16.24 -0.34
CA ALA A 30 -2.27 -16.90 -0.18
C ALA A 30 -1.46 -16.31 1.00
N CYS A 31 -1.62 -15.02 1.28
CA CYS A 31 -1.00 -14.36 2.44
C CYS A 31 -1.81 -14.49 3.74
N GLY A 32 -3.01 -15.08 3.71
CA GLY A 32 -3.91 -15.15 4.87
C GLY A 32 -4.45 -13.78 5.30
N LEU A 33 -4.54 -12.83 4.38
CA LEU A 33 -4.96 -11.44 4.65
C LEU A 33 -6.34 -11.17 4.04
N SER A 34 -7.04 -10.18 4.61
CA SER A 34 -8.16 -9.56 3.89
C SER A 34 -7.64 -8.76 2.69
N VAL A 35 -8.47 -8.61 1.65
CA VAL A 35 -8.12 -7.80 0.46
C VAL A 35 -7.70 -6.39 0.84
N SER A 36 -8.41 -5.74 1.77
CA SER A 36 -8.06 -4.38 2.22
C SER A 36 -6.71 -4.31 2.94
N GLN A 37 -6.38 -5.30 3.76
CA GLN A 37 -5.06 -5.38 4.38
C GLN A 37 -3.98 -5.60 3.33
N PHE A 38 -4.19 -6.55 2.42
CA PHE A 38 -3.24 -6.85 1.35
C PHE A 38 -2.92 -5.63 0.48
N ILE A 39 -3.96 -4.89 0.05
CA ILE A 39 -3.79 -3.65 -0.72
C ILE A 39 -3.08 -2.58 0.10
N ARG A 40 -3.38 -2.45 1.41
CA ARG A 40 -2.67 -1.51 2.28
C ARG A 40 -1.18 -1.82 2.34
N GLU A 41 -0.79 -3.07 2.61
CA GLU A 41 0.62 -3.47 2.68
C GLU A 41 1.35 -3.20 1.35
N LEU A 42 0.69 -3.47 0.22
CA LEU A 42 1.24 -3.16 -1.11
C LEU A 42 1.46 -1.65 -1.32
N VAL A 43 0.49 -0.81 -0.94
CA VAL A 43 0.61 0.65 -1.10
C VAL A 43 1.69 1.21 -0.18
N VAL A 44 1.72 0.79 1.09
CA VAL A 44 2.74 1.23 2.05
C VAL A 44 4.14 0.82 1.57
N GLY A 45 4.31 -0.44 1.16
CA GLY A 45 5.60 -0.90 0.63
C GLY A 45 6.02 -0.18 -0.65
N ALA A 46 5.07 0.18 -1.52
CA ALA A 46 5.37 0.97 -2.73
C ALA A 46 5.80 2.41 -2.40
N LEU A 47 5.19 3.03 -1.37
CA LEU A 47 5.59 4.35 -0.88
C LEU A 47 6.98 4.31 -0.25
N ASP A 48 7.29 3.29 0.55
CA ASP A 48 8.63 3.13 1.14
C ASP A 48 9.71 3.06 0.06
N ILE A 49 9.47 2.32 -1.03
CA ILE A 49 10.39 2.24 -2.17
C ILE A 49 10.54 3.60 -2.87
N TYR A 50 9.42 4.32 -3.04
CA TYR A 50 9.41 5.64 -3.67
C TYR A 50 10.25 6.64 -2.85
N ASP A 51 10.04 6.71 -1.54
CA ASP A 51 10.79 7.59 -0.63
C ASP A 51 12.29 7.28 -0.65
N HIS A 52 12.67 5.99 -0.74
CA HIS A 52 14.07 5.60 -0.84
C HIS A 52 14.72 6.09 -2.15
N GLN A 53 13.99 6.10 -3.26
CA GLN A 53 14.48 6.60 -4.54
C GLN A 53 14.62 8.13 -4.54
N GLU A 54 13.63 8.85 -4.02
CA GLU A 54 13.66 10.32 -3.95
C GLU A 54 14.87 10.82 -3.13
N ASN A 55 15.14 10.19 -1.99
CA ASN A 55 16.28 10.54 -1.15
C ASN A 55 17.65 10.30 -1.83
N GLN A 56 17.78 9.31 -2.72
CA GLN A 56 19.01 9.10 -3.49
C GLN A 56 19.22 10.16 -4.58
N HIS A 57 18.14 10.64 -5.20
CA HIS A 57 18.21 11.71 -6.20
C HIS A 57 18.44 13.10 -5.58
N ALA A 58 18.01 13.32 -4.34
CA ALA A 58 18.25 14.57 -3.61
C ALA A 58 19.71 14.74 -3.16
N ASN A 59 20.41 13.64 -2.84
CA ASN A 59 21.78 13.68 -2.31
C ASN A 59 22.89 13.73 -3.39
N THR A 60 22.52 13.83 -4.67
CA THR A 60 23.44 13.87 -5.82
C THR A 60 23.43 15.21 -6.58
N LYS A 61 22.78 16.24 -6.04
CA LYS A 61 22.83 17.63 -6.52
C LYS A 61 23.53 18.53 -5.51
#